data_AF-A0A2V6BA10-F1
#
_entry.id   AF-A0A2V6BA10-F1
#
_cell.length_a   1.000
_cell.length_b   1.000
_cell.length_c   1.000
_cell.angle_alpha   90.00
_cell.angle_beta   90.00
_cell.angle_gamma   90.00
#
_symmetry.space_group_name_H-M   'P 1'
#
loop_
_entity.id
_entity.type
_entity.pdbx_description
1 polymer ?
#
loop_
_entity_poly.entity_id
_entity_poly.type
_entity_poly.pdbx_seq_one_letter_code
_entity_poly.pdbx_strand_id
1 'polypeptide(L)'
;MLNNCHLIANPANDGDSFHVSAGTNEYIFRLYLVDAPETDEMVPRRLVDQAKYFAITVPQTIEVGRAAKDFTQEKLSQPFTVLTHMSDAMGQSRIERFYAYVQTKEGDLGEQLVRNGLARIYGFKAVPPSLQNSQQEIQKLEQLKNEAKHEKIGGWGINAGRLNLRAQTPAVFSFFASPNDTQRQPVPLPLPFSRPSPMLIPSISSRRNPASHPKEKTPLGRIDINAATEKELTTVPGIGHVMAARIIAARPFRSADDLKRVSGIGDKKYAQIRPYFQ
;
A
#
# COMPACT_ATOMS: atom_id res chain seq x y z
N MET A 1 -11.20 -3.77 -18.64
CA MET A 1 -12.00 -4.46 -17.61
C MET A 1 -12.35 -5.84 -18.15
N LEU A 2 -12.16 -6.88 -17.35
CA LEU A 2 -12.46 -8.27 -17.69
C LEU A 2 -13.51 -8.77 -16.70
N ASN A 3 -14.64 -9.24 -17.20
CA ASN A 3 -15.76 -9.71 -16.39
C ASN A 3 -15.79 -11.24 -16.33
N ASN A 4 -16.45 -11.78 -15.31
CA ASN A 4 -16.63 -13.23 -15.12
C ASN A 4 -15.29 -14.00 -15.19
N CYS A 5 -14.29 -13.47 -14.49
CA CYS A 5 -12.98 -14.08 -14.39
C CYS A 5 -13.01 -15.22 -13.36
N HIS A 6 -12.21 -16.27 -13.59
CA HIS A 6 -12.09 -17.40 -12.68
C HIS A 6 -10.63 -17.65 -12.31
N LEU A 7 -10.39 -18.03 -11.05
CA LEU A 7 -9.06 -18.43 -10.59
C LEU A 7 -8.69 -19.80 -11.19
N ILE A 8 -7.51 -19.86 -11.82
CA ILE A 8 -6.92 -21.12 -12.28
C ILE A 8 -5.95 -21.61 -11.20
N ALA A 9 -6.06 -22.87 -10.82
CA ALA A 9 -5.11 -23.49 -9.88
C ALA A 9 -3.69 -23.47 -10.47
N ASN A 10 -2.76 -22.82 -9.77
CA ASN A 10 -1.37 -22.74 -10.15
C ASN A 10 -0.50 -22.70 -8.89
N PRO A 11 0.58 -23.49 -8.78
CA PRO A 11 1.49 -23.44 -7.62
C PRO A 11 2.05 -22.06 -7.33
N ALA A 12 2.23 -21.24 -8.37
CA ALA A 12 2.73 -19.87 -8.28
C ALA A 12 1.68 -18.85 -7.79
N ASN A 13 0.42 -19.25 -7.57
CA ASN A 13 -0.56 -18.37 -6.95
C ASN A 13 -0.16 -18.10 -5.50
N ASP A 14 -0.20 -16.83 -5.12
CA ASP A 14 0.05 -16.33 -3.77
C ASP A 14 -1.03 -15.29 -3.38
N GLY A 15 -0.78 -14.51 -2.33
CA GLY A 15 -1.74 -13.53 -1.84
C GLY A 15 -1.99 -12.35 -2.79
N ASP A 16 -0.98 -11.87 -3.53
CA ASP A 16 -1.08 -10.70 -4.41
C ASP A 16 -0.88 -10.99 -5.90
N SER A 17 -0.55 -12.23 -6.28
CA SER A 17 -0.32 -12.69 -7.65
C SER A 17 -1.03 -14.02 -7.93
N PHE A 18 -1.81 -14.08 -9.00
CA PHE A 18 -2.60 -15.29 -9.30
C PHE A 18 -2.94 -15.44 -10.78
N HIS A 19 -3.11 -16.70 -11.18
CA HIS A 19 -3.45 -17.12 -12.54
C HIS A 19 -4.97 -17.10 -12.77
N VAL A 20 -5.42 -16.45 -13.84
CA VAL A 20 -6.83 -16.14 -14.09
C VAL A 20 -7.21 -16.48 -15.52
N SER A 21 -8.36 -17.13 -15.69
CA SER A 21 -9.05 -17.20 -16.98
C SER A 21 -10.04 -16.04 -17.13
N ALA A 22 -10.02 -15.40 -18.30
CA ALA A 22 -10.96 -14.37 -18.70
C ALA A 22 -11.45 -14.67 -20.12
N GLY A 23 -12.58 -15.39 -20.22
CA GLY A 23 -13.08 -15.91 -21.48
C GLY A 23 -12.15 -17.00 -22.03
N THR A 24 -11.59 -16.79 -23.22
CA THR A 24 -10.66 -17.73 -23.87
C THR A 24 -9.19 -17.45 -23.53
N ASN A 25 -8.90 -16.38 -22.80
CA ASN A 25 -7.54 -15.93 -22.51
C ASN A 25 -7.15 -16.23 -21.07
N GLU A 26 -5.86 -16.44 -20.84
CA GLU A 26 -5.27 -16.67 -19.53
C GLU A 26 -4.23 -15.58 -19.22
N TYR A 27 -4.23 -15.11 -17.98
CA TYR A 27 -3.35 -14.04 -17.52
C TYR A 27 -2.86 -14.31 -16.11
N ILE A 28 -1.63 -13.88 -15.80
CA ILE A 28 -1.20 -13.78 -14.41
C ILE A 28 -1.41 -12.34 -13.96
N PHE A 29 -2.28 -12.11 -12.99
CA PHE A 29 -2.45 -10.78 -12.43
C PHE A 29 -1.64 -10.61 -11.16
N ARG A 30 -1.06 -9.41 -10.98
CA ARG A 30 -0.50 -8.94 -9.71
C ARG A 30 -1.28 -7.73 -9.23
N LEU A 31 -1.60 -7.66 -7.94
CA LEU A 31 -2.36 -6.54 -7.40
C LEU A 31 -1.56 -5.23 -7.49
N TYR A 32 -2.26 -4.14 -7.79
CA TYR A 32 -1.73 -2.79 -7.59
C TYR A 32 -1.69 -2.44 -6.10
N LEU A 33 -0.72 -1.62 -5.70
CA LEU A 33 -0.61 -0.98 -4.37
C LEU A 33 -0.53 -1.91 -3.13
N VAL A 34 -0.66 -3.22 -3.33
CA VAL A 34 -0.71 -4.22 -2.26
C VAL A 34 0.29 -5.34 -2.58
N ASP A 35 1.01 -5.79 -1.55
CA ASP A 35 2.01 -6.86 -1.62
C ASP A 35 1.77 -7.84 -0.48
N ALA A 36 1.55 -9.11 -0.78
CA ALA A 36 1.43 -10.14 0.24
C ALA A 36 2.83 -10.63 0.68
N PRO A 37 2.98 -11.11 1.92
CA PRO A 37 4.22 -11.76 2.34
C PRO A 37 4.55 -13.00 1.52
N GLU A 38 5.84 -13.28 1.36
CA GLU A 38 6.30 -14.50 0.68
C GLU A 38 5.84 -15.75 1.44
N THR A 39 5.62 -16.84 0.70
CA THR A 39 5.12 -18.12 1.27
C THR A 39 6.22 -19.15 1.55
N ASP A 40 7.46 -18.83 1.18
CA ASP A 40 8.65 -19.67 1.36
C ASP A 40 9.92 -18.82 1.60
N GLU A 41 11.04 -19.50 1.84
CA GLU A 41 12.33 -18.89 2.20
C GLU A 41 13.20 -18.50 1.00
N MET A 42 12.71 -18.61 -0.24
CA MET A 42 13.55 -18.42 -1.43
C MET A 42 14.02 -16.97 -1.63
N VAL A 43 13.36 -15.99 -0.98
CA VAL A 43 13.66 -14.57 -1.12
C VAL A 43 13.95 -13.90 0.24
N PRO A 44 15.08 -14.24 0.89
CA PRO A 44 15.33 -13.88 2.30
C PRO A 44 15.38 -12.36 2.54
N ARG A 45 15.87 -11.57 1.58
CA ARG A 45 15.88 -10.10 1.69
C ARG A 45 14.46 -9.54 1.77
N ARG A 46 13.53 -10.05 0.94
CA ARG A 46 12.14 -9.59 0.91
C ARG A 46 11.40 -9.99 2.19
N LEU A 47 11.66 -11.20 2.69
CA LEU A 47 11.14 -11.67 3.98
C LEU A 47 11.58 -10.77 5.15
N VAL A 48 12.84 -10.37 5.20
CA VAL A 48 13.34 -9.46 6.27
C VAL A 48 12.61 -8.12 6.22
N ASP A 49 12.37 -7.57 5.04
CA ASP A 49 11.65 -6.30 4.89
C ASP A 49 10.15 -6.42 5.23
N GLN A 50 9.53 -7.55 4.90
CA GLN A 50 8.15 -7.86 5.27
C GLN A 50 8.01 -8.07 6.78
N ALA A 51 8.94 -8.80 7.40
CA ALA A 51 9.02 -9.00 8.85
C ALA A 51 9.13 -7.67 9.59
N LYS A 52 10.01 -6.77 9.14
CA LYS A 52 10.14 -5.40 9.67
C LYS A 52 8.84 -4.61 9.53
N TYR A 53 8.15 -4.72 8.40
CA TYR A 53 6.90 -4.00 8.16
C TYR A 53 5.85 -4.38 9.19
N PHE A 54 5.66 -5.68 9.45
CA PHE A 54 4.68 -6.19 10.41
C PHE A 54 5.17 -6.20 11.87
N ALA A 55 6.46 -5.92 12.10
CA ALA A 55 7.14 -6.07 13.40
C ALA A 55 7.04 -7.50 13.97
N ILE A 56 7.28 -8.49 13.11
CA ILE A 56 7.22 -9.93 13.43
C ILE A 56 8.51 -10.63 12.99
N THR A 57 8.64 -11.93 13.27
CA THR A 57 9.78 -12.73 12.82
C THR A 57 9.64 -13.19 11.36
N VAL A 58 10.73 -13.63 10.75
CA VAL A 58 10.70 -14.20 9.38
C VAL A 58 9.83 -15.46 9.27
N PRO A 59 9.89 -16.44 10.18
CA PRO A 59 8.99 -17.59 10.14
C PRO A 59 7.50 -17.19 10.22
N GLN A 60 7.17 -16.26 11.12
CA GLN A 60 5.82 -15.70 11.22
C GLN A 60 5.39 -14.96 9.95
N THR A 61 6.32 -14.31 9.26
CA THR A 61 6.03 -13.63 7.98
C THR A 61 5.56 -14.63 6.92
N ILE A 62 6.15 -15.82 6.88
CA ILE A 62 5.75 -16.91 5.98
C ILE A 62 4.34 -17.42 6.35
N GLU A 63 4.03 -17.53 7.65
CA GLU A 63 2.68 -17.87 8.11
C GLU A 63 1.64 -16.86 7.64
N VAL A 64 1.96 -15.56 7.72
CA VAL A 64 1.08 -14.49 7.18
C VAL A 64 0.94 -14.61 5.66
N GLY A 65 2.02 -14.93 4.94
CA GLY A 65 1.98 -15.15 3.49
C GLY A 65 1.06 -16.31 3.10
N ARG A 66 1.12 -17.42 3.83
CA ARG A 66 0.20 -18.57 3.63
C ARG A 66 -1.24 -18.20 3.92
N ALA A 67 -1.50 -17.50 5.03
CA ALA A 67 -2.83 -17.00 5.34
C ALA A 67 -3.37 -16.04 4.26
N ALA A 68 -2.52 -15.18 3.70
CA ALA A 68 -2.88 -14.30 2.58
C ALA A 68 -3.22 -15.08 1.31
N LYS A 69 -2.43 -16.11 0.98
CA LYS A 69 -2.71 -17.01 -0.15
C LYS A 69 -4.04 -17.73 0.00
N ASP A 70 -4.31 -18.32 1.17
CA ASP A 70 -5.55 -19.02 1.46
C ASP A 70 -6.76 -18.07 1.40
N PHE A 71 -6.61 -16.86 1.94
CA PHE A 71 -7.63 -15.81 1.89
C PHE A 71 -7.94 -15.40 0.44
N THR A 72 -6.92 -15.16 -0.38
CA THR A 72 -7.10 -14.82 -1.80
C THR A 72 -7.78 -15.96 -2.55
N GLN A 73 -7.39 -17.21 -2.30
CA GLN A 73 -8.03 -18.37 -2.92
C GLN A 73 -9.51 -18.50 -2.53
N GLU A 74 -9.86 -18.27 -1.26
CA GLU A 74 -11.25 -18.26 -0.81
C GLU A 74 -12.06 -17.15 -1.51
N LYS A 75 -11.55 -15.93 -1.55
CA LYS A 75 -12.26 -14.77 -2.14
C LYS A 75 -12.44 -14.88 -3.65
N LEU A 76 -11.50 -15.55 -4.33
CA LEU A 76 -11.54 -15.77 -5.78
C LEU A 76 -12.15 -17.12 -6.18
N SER A 77 -12.76 -17.85 -5.23
CA SER A 77 -13.49 -19.09 -5.50
C SER A 77 -14.76 -18.89 -6.32
N GLN A 78 -15.32 -17.68 -6.29
CA GLN A 78 -16.47 -17.26 -7.11
C GLN A 78 -16.01 -16.34 -8.24
N PRO A 79 -16.80 -16.21 -9.32
CA PRO A 79 -16.45 -15.31 -10.41
C PRO A 79 -16.23 -13.88 -9.93
N PHE A 80 -15.22 -13.22 -10.47
CA PHE A 80 -14.83 -11.86 -10.10
C PHE A 80 -14.55 -10.99 -11.32
N THR A 81 -14.37 -9.70 -11.10
CA THR A 81 -14.06 -8.73 -12.16
C THR A 81 -12.64 -8.22 -11.98
N VAL A 82 -11.87 -8.19 -13.07
CA VAL A 82 -10.51 -7.66 -13.10
C VAL A 82 -10.48 -6.32 -13.81
N LEU A 83 -9.93 -5.31 -13.14
CA LEU A 83 -9.69 -3.99 -13.71
C LEU A 83 -8.19 -3.78 -13.90
N THR A 84 -7.77 -3.78 -15.16
CA THR A 84 -6.36 -3.71 -15.54
C THR A 84 -6.15 -2.73 -16.68
N HIS A 85 -4.98 -2.07 -16.68
CA HIS A 85 -4.46 -1.30 -17.80
C HIS A 85 -3.54 -2.12 -18.72
N MET A 86 -3.45 -3.44 -18.50
CA MET A 86 -2.49 -4.34 -19.17
C MET A 86 -1.04 -3.83 -19.07
N SER A 87 -0.69 -3.25 -17.92
CA SER A 87 0.68 -2.82 -17.63
C SER A 87 1.49 -4.03 -17.21
N ASP A 88 2.60 -4.30 -17.93
CA ASP A 88 3.49 -5.42 -17.64
C ASP A 88 3.94 -5.41 -16.17
N ALA A 89 3.71 -6.53 -15.50
CA ALA A 89 4.05 -6.76 -14.10
C ALA A 89 5.34 -7.57 -13.92
N MET A 90 6.03 -7.89 -15.03
CA MET A 90 7.29 -8.62 -15.11
C MET A 90 7.19 -10.05 -14.54
N GLY A 91 7.75 -11.02 -15.25
CA GLY A 91 7.72 -12.42 -14.83
C GLY A 91 8.66 -13.30 -15.60
N GLN A 92 8.93 -14.48 -15.06
CA GLN A 92 9.74 -15.52 -15.70
C GLN A 92 8.88 -16.55 -16.47
N SER A 93 7.55 -16.43 -16.39
CA SER A 93 6.60 -17.30 -17.08
C SER A 93 6.46 -16.93 -18.55
N ARG A 94 5.96 -17.88 -19.36
CA ARG A 94 5.52 -17.64 -20.74
C ARG A 94 4.15 -16.95 -20.82
N ILE A 95 3.41 -16.93 -19.71
CA ILE A 95 2.11 -16.28 -19.60
C ILE A 95 2.32 -14.82 -19.23
N GLU A 96 1.60 -13.93 -19.91
CA GLU A 96 1.70 -12.49 -19.68
C GLU A 96 1.27 -12.14 -18.25
N ARG A 97 2.08 -11.29 -17.61
CA ARG A 97 1.82 -10.81 -16.27
C ARG A 97 1.41 -9.36 -16.31
N PHE A 98 0.26 -9.03 -15.74
CA PHE A 98 -0.24 -7.67 -15.72
C PHE A 98 -0.61 -7.23 -14.31
N TYR A 99 -0.49 -5.94 -14.04
CA TYR A 99 -1.04 -5.40 -12.80
C TYR A 99 -2.56 -5.20 -12.91
N ALA A 100 -3.29 -5.41 -11.81
CA ALA A 100 -4.74 -5.24 -11.77
C ALA A 100 -5.29 -4.88 -10.39
N TYR A 101 -6.49 -4.28 -10.39
CA TYR A 101 -7.43 -4.28 -9.27
C TYR A 101 -8.42 -5.42 -9.46
N VAL A 102 -8.89 -6.03 -8.37
CA VAL A 102 -9.78 -7.19 -8.43
C VAL A 102 -10.99 -6.98 -7.57
N GLN A 103 -12.14 -6.90 -8.21
CA GLN A 103 -13.43 -6.72 -7.57
C GLN A 103 -14.10 -8.09 -7.36
N THR A 104 -14.26 -8.46 -6.10
CA THR A 104 -15.01 -9.63 -5.66
C THR A 104 -16.45 -9.26 -5.33
N LYS A 105 -17.30 -10.23 -5.01
CA LYS A 105 -18.66 -9.98 -4.49
C LYS A 105 -18.71 -9.14 -3.21
N GLU A 106 -17.65 -9.18 -2.41
CA GLU A 106 -17.58 -8.54 -1.09
C GLU A 106 -16.81 -7.22 -1.12
N GLY A 107 -16.19 -6.83 -2.24
CA GLY A 107 -15.36 -5.63 -2.33
C GLY A 107 -14.08 -5.84 -3.15
N ASP A 108 -13.22 -4.83 -3.14
CA ASP A 108 -11.88 -4.93 -3.71
C ASP A 108 -11.01 -5.90 -2.90
N LEU A 109 -10.28 -6.78 -3.58
CA LEU A 109 -9.46 -7.80 -2.94
C LEU A 109 -8.25 -7.20 -2.21
N GLY A 110 -7.60 -6.18 -2.79
CA GLY A 110 -6.45 -5.53 -2.18
C GLY A 110 -6.82 -4.81 -0.88
N GLU A 111 -7.94 -4.10 -0.87
CA GLU A 111 -8.50 -3.49 0.33
C GLU A 111 -8.81 -4.53 1.41
N GLN A 112 -9.43 -5.66 1.02
CA GLN A 112 -9.73 -6.75 1.94
C GLN A 112 -8.47 -7.36 2.57
N LEU A 113 -7.41 -7.57 1.78
CA LEU A 113 -6.13 -8.09 2.28
C LEU A 113 -5.50 -7.14 3.30
N VAL A 114 -5.46 -5.83 3.00
CA VAL A 114 -4.91 -4.83 3.92
C VAL A 114 -5.75 -4.70 5.19
N ARG A 115 -7.07 -4.69 5.06
CA ARG A 115 -8.01 -4.63 6.19
C ARG A 115 -7.85 -5.80 7.16
N ASN A 116 -7.55 -6.98 6.65
CA ASN A 116 -7.31 -8.16 7.49
C ASN A 116 -5.84 -8.30 7.93
N GLY A 117 -4.98 -7.32 7.64
CA GLY A 117 -3.56 -7.34 8.02
C GLY A 117 -2.75 -8.43 7.31
N LEU A 118 -3.21 -8.90 6.15
CA LEU A 118 -2.60 -9.99 5.37
C LEU A 118 -1.67 -9.48 4.26
N ALA A 119 -1.66 -8.17 4.00
CA ALA A 119 -0.79 -7.56 3.02
C ALA A 119 -0.29 -6.19 3.46
N ARG A 120 0.82 -5.76 2.87
CA ARG A 120 1.42 -4.43 3.07
C ARG A 120 1.07 -3.51 1.91
N ILE A 121 1.02 -2.20 2.20
CA ILE A 121 0.82 -1.17 1.17
C ILE A 121 2.16 -0.97 0.47
N TYR A 122 2.34 -1.63 -0.68
CA TYR A 122 3.60 -1.69 -1.41
C TYR A 122 3.34 -2.05 -2.88
N GLY A 123 4.35 -1.94 -3.73
CA GLY A 123 4.25 -2.34 -5.13
C GLY A 123 3.98 -1.17 -6.08
N PHE A 124 3.55 -1.49 -7.30
CA PHE A 124 3.39 -0.51 -8.36
C PHE A 124 2.19 0.39 -8.09
N LYS A 125 2.41 1.71 -8.18
CA LYS A 125 1.37 2.71 -8.00
C LYS A 125 0.72 2.98 -9.34
N ALA A 126 -0.54 2.58 -9.50
CA ALA A 126 -1.38 3.05 -10.59
C ALA A 126 -2.54 3.87 -10.03
N VAL A 127 -3.11 4.70 -10.88
CA VAL A 127 -4.39 5.33 -10.63
C VAL A 127 -5.45 4.29 -11.02
N PRO A 128 -6.34 3.85 -10.10
CA PRO A 128 -7.43 2.96 -10.46
C PRO A 128 -8.27 3.57 -11.59
N PRO A 129 -8.79 2.78 -12.54
CA PRO A 129 -9.62 3.32 -13.63
C PRO A 129 -10.84 4.12 -13.15
N SER A 130 -11.31 3.85 -11.93
CA SER A 130 -12.45 4.50 -11.28
C SER A 130 -12.11 5.74 -10.46
N LEU A 131 -10.84 5.97 -10.12
CA LEU A 131 -10.42 7.10 -9.30
C LEU A 131 -9.64 8.10 -10.15
N GLN A 132 -9.90 9.39 -9.99
CA GLN A 132 -9.12 10.44 -10.65
C GLN A 132 -7.73 10.61 -10.00
N ASN A 133 -7.51 10.07 -8.79
CA ASN A 133 -6.29 10.29 -8.01
C ASN A 133 -5.88 9.05 -7.18
N SER A 134 -4.68 8.52 -7.43
CA SER A 134 -4.07 7.43 -6.66
C SER A 134 -3.81 7.78 -5.17
N GLN A 135 -3.77 9.06 -4.81
CA GLN A 135 -3.57 9.49 -3.43
C GLN A 135 -4.74 9.13 -2.52
N GLN A 136 -5.98 9.20 -3.03
CA GLN A 136 -7.17 8.84 -2.25
C GLN A 136 -7.17 7.35 -1.93
N GLU A 137 -6.81 6.52 -2.91
CA GLU A 137 -6.68 5.08 -2.72
C GLU A 137 -5.62 4.73 -1.67
N ILE A 138 -4.44 5.36 -1.76
CA ILE A 138 -3.37 5.16 -0.77
C ILE A 138 -3.83 5.61 0.62
N GLN A 139 -4.52 6.73 0.75
CA GLN A 139 -5.05 7.21 2.03
C GLN A 139 -6.06 6.21 2.63
N LYS A 140 -6.91 5.63 1.79
CA LYS A 140 -7.87 4.61 2.21
C LYS A 140 -7.16 3.34 2.68
N LEU A 141 -6.20 2.83 1.92
CA LEU A 141 -5.39 1.68 2.32
C LEU A 141 -4.65 1.95 3.63
N GLU A 142 -4.10 3.15 3.81
CA GLU A 142 -3.44 3.59 5.05
C GLU A 142 -4.39 3.55 6.26
N GLN A 143 -5.64 4.00 6.08
CA GLN A 143 -6.67 3.89 7.11
C GLN A 143 -6.95 2.42 7.45
N LEU A 144 -7.21 1.57 6.45
CA LEU A 144 -7.47 0.14 6.65
C LEU A 144 -6.31 -0.58 7.37
N LYS A 145 -5.07 -0.24 7.01
CA LYS A 145 -3.87 -0.74 7.69
C LYS A 145 -3.86 -0.33 9.16
N ASN A 146 -4.16 0.93 9.46
CA ASN A 146 -4.15 1.43 10.83
C ASN A 146 -5.25 0.80 11.69
N GLU A 147 -6.42 0.52 11.11
CA GLU A 147 -7.48 -0.24 11.75
C GLU A 147 -7.03 -1.68 12.05
N ALA A 148 -6.45 -2.38 11.06
CA ALA A 148 -5.91 -3.73 11.26
C ALA A 148 -4.83 -3.79 12.36
N LYS A 149 -3.97 -2.75 12.42
CA LYS A 149 -2.98 -2.58 13.49
C LYS A 149 -3.63 -2.40 14.86
N HIS A 150 -4.64 -1.55 14.95
CA HIS A 150 -5.35 -1.26 16.20
C HIS A 150 -6.08 -2.50 16.72
N GLU A 151 -6.75 -3.23 15.83
CA GLU A 151 -7.46 -4.47 16.15
C GLU A 151 -6.52 -5.66 16.40
N LYS A 152 -5.23 -5.53 16.05
CA LYS A 152 -4.21 -6.58 16.14
C LYS A 152 -4.66 -7.85 15.44
N ILE A 153 -4.91 -7.74 14.14
CA ILE A 153 -5.33 -8.87 13.28
C ILE A 153 -4.29 -9.12 12.17
N GLY A 154 -4.32 -10.32 11.59
CA GLY A 154 -3.38 -10.74 10.56
C GLY A 154 -1.93 -10.72 11.07
N GLY A 155 -1.02 -10.18 10.26
CA GLY A 155 0.39 -10.00 10.65
C GLY A 155 0.58 -9.12 11.88
N TRP A 156 -0.31 -8.15 12.13
CA TRP A 156 -0.26 -7.31 13.35
C TRP A 156 -0.71 -8.05 14.61
N GLY A 157 -1.39 -9.18 14.45
CA GLY A 157 -2.01 -9.97 15.50
C GLY A 157 -1.37 -11.33 15.77
N ILE A 158 -0.39 -11.75 14.96
CA ILE A 158 0.15 -13.11 15.00
C ILE A 158 0.78 -13.47 16.36
N ASN A 159 1.46 -12.51 17.01
CA ASN A 159 2.02 -12.70 18.35
C ASN A 159 0.95 -12.92 19.43
N ALA A 160 -0.31 -12.57 19.15
CA ALA A 160 -1.46 -12.81 20.02
C ALA A 160 -2.34 -13.98 19.53
N GLY A 161 -1.88 -14.77 18.54
CA GLY A 161 -2.66 -15.88 17.96
C GLY A 161 -3.83 -15.43 17.09
N ARG A 162 -3.85 -14.17 16.64
CA ARG A 162 -4.98 -13.53 15.93
C ARG A 162 -4.79 -13.47 14.41
N LEU A 163 -4.02 -14.40 13.84
CA LEU A 163 -3.72 -14.43 12.40
C LEU A 163 -4.99 -14.60 11.55
N ASN A 164 -5.87 -15.54 11.93
CA ASN A 164 -7.08 -15.88 11.17
C ASN A 164 -8.33 -15.11 11.62
N LEU A 165 -8.18 -14.16 12.55
CA LEU A 165 -9.30 -13.31 12.95
C LEU A 165 -9.57 -12.26 11.87
N ARG A 166 -10.84 -12.18 11.46
CA ARG A 166 -11.31 -11.23 10.46
C ARG A 166 -11.78 -9.94 11.11
N ALA A 167 -11.63 -8.83 10.41
CA ALA A 167 -12.18 -7.54 10.85
C ALA A 167 -13.71 -7.64 11.02
N GLN A 168 -14.24 -7.18 12.16
CA GLN A 168 -15.66 -7.38 12.53
C GLN A 168 -16.61 -6.41 11.84
N THR A 169 -16.11 -5.27 11.36
CA THR A 169 -16.94 -4.28 10.64
C THR A 169 -16.80 -4.50 9.13
N PRO A 170 -17.89 -4.72 8.37
CA PRO A 170 -17.84 -4.58 6.94
C PRO A 170 -17.61 -3.10 6.62
N ALA A 171 -16.41 -2.76 6.14
CA ALA A 171 -16.21 -1.47 5.53
C ALA A 171 -17.16 -1.39 4.33
N VAL A 172 -17.85 -0.26 4.14
CA VAL A 172 -18.59 -0.02 2.91
C VAL A 172 -17.54 0.10 1.80
N PHE A 173 -17.29 -0.99 1.09
CA PHE A 173 -16.39 -1.01 -0.06
C PHE A 173 -16.99 -0.09 -1.14
N SER A 174 -16.23 0.93 -1.54
CA SER A 174 -16.70 1.88 -2.54
C SER A 174 -16.83 1.19 -3.90
N PHE A 175 -18.04 1.24 -4.43
CA PHE A 175 -18.47 0.68 -5.69
C PHE A 175 -17.64 1.20 -6.86
N PHE A 176 -17.16 0.29 -7.72
CA PHE A 176 -17.01 0.60 -9.14
C PHE A 176 -18.41 0.99 -9.65
N ALA A 177 -18.58 2.26 -10.00
CA ALA A 177 -19.88 2.88 -10.26
C ALA A 177 -20.73 2.11 -11.29
N SER A 178 -21.97 1.80 -10.93
CA SER A 178 -23.09 1.85 -11.87
C SER A 178 -23.78 3.21 -11.66
N PRO A 179 -24.03 4.05 -12.69
CA PRO A 179 -24.52 5.41 -12.52
C PRO A 179 -25.97 5.55 -12.01
N ASN A 180 -26.63 4.49 -11.55
CA ASN A 180 -28.08 4.47 -11.46
C ASN A 180 -28.70 4.07 -10.11
N ASP A 181 -27.95 4.08 -9.01
CA ASP A 181 -28.55 3.84 -7.69
C ASP A 181 -28.46 5.09 -6.82
N THR A 182 -29.44 5.97 -7.02
CA THR A 182 -29.70 7.09 -6.13
C THR A 182 -30.50 6.55 -4.94
N GLN A 183 -30.10 6.91 -3.73
CA GLN A 183 -30.76 6.65 -2.44
C GLN A 183 -30.39 5.34 -1.73
N ARG A 184 -29.39 5.41 -0.83
CA ARG A 184 -29.58 5.02 0.58
C ARG A 184 -28.77 5.94 1.48
N GLN A 185 -29.43 6.93 2.07
CA GLN A 185 -28.92 7.61 3.27
C GLN A 185 -28.93 6.59 4.42
N PRO A 186 -27.91 6.54 5.29
CA PRO A 186 -28.02 5.80 6.55
C PRO A 186 -28.97 6.56 7.49
N VAL A 187 -30.03 5.88 7.90
CA VAL A 187 -30.94 6.30 8.99
C VAL A 187 -30.19 6.20 10.33
N PRO A 188 -30.27 7.19 11.24
CA PRO A 188 -29.73 7.04 12.58
C PRO A 188 -30.67 6.17 13.43
N LEU A 189 -30.15 5.09 14.03
CA LEU A 189 -30.87 4.28 15.01
C LEU A 189 -30.77 4.91 16.42
N PRO A 190 -31.83 4.79 17.25
CA PRO A 190 -31.90 5.44 18.57
C PRO A 190 -31.20 4.63 19.67
N LEU A 191 -30.59 5.33 20.63
CA LEU A 191 -30.06 4.78 21.90
C LEU A 191 -31.19 4.56 22.92
N PRO A 192 -31.13 3.50 23.76
CA PRO A 192 -31.81 3.52 25.05
C PRO A 192 -30.82 3.61 26.23
N PHE A 193 -31.06 4.62 27.06
CA PHE A 193 -30.74 4.85 28.48
C PHE A 193 -29.99 3.78 29.29
N SER A 194 -28.95 4.19 30.03
CA SER A 194 -29.06 4.54 31.47
C SER A 194 -27.69 4.76 32.12
N ARG A 195 -27.58 5.86 32.89
CA ARG A 195 -26.47 6.16 33.81
C ARG A 195 -26.43 5.17 34.99
N PRO A 196 -25.28 5.01 35.65
CA PRO A 196 -25.13 5.71 36.93
C PRO A 196 -23.79 6.47 37.07
N SER A 197 -23.82 7.50 37.91
CA SER A 197 -22.70 8.34 38.30
C SER A 197 -21.59 7.55 39.02
N PRO A 198 -20.35 8.07 39.01
CA PRO A 198 -19.70 8.28 40.31
C PRO A 198 -19.03 9.65 40.48
N MET A 199 -18.77 9.93 41.75
CA MET A 199 -18.30 11.16 42.37
C MET A 199 -16.94 11.71 41.88
N LEU A 200 -16.87 13.04 42.03
CA LEU A 200 -15.73 13.95 42.20
C LEU A 200 -14.38 13.35 42.64
N ILE A 201 -13.32 13.68 41.89
CA ILE A 201 -12.00 14.14 42.38
C ILE A 201 -11.45 15.21 41.39
N PRO A 202 -10.83 16.32 41.86
CA PRO A 202 -10.55 17.49 41.03
C PRO A 202 -9.12 17.53 40.44
N SER A 203 -8.99 18.44 39.47
CA SER A 203 -7.77 19.13 39.01
C SER A 203 -6.72 18.34 38.23
N ILE A 204 -6.48 18.73 36.97
CA ILE A 204 -5.40 19.66 36.61
C ILE A 204 -5.61 20.14 35.17
N SER A 205 -5.61 21.46 35.03
CA SER A 205 -5.57 22.21 33.79
C SER A 205 -4.29 21.91 33.01
N SER A 206 -4.39 21.56 31.73
CA SER A 206 -3.42 22.05 30.75
C SER A 206 -4.09 22.32 29.41
N ARG A 207 -4.03 23.61 29.05
CA ARG A 207 -4.55 24.22 27.84
C ARG A 207 -3.57 23.99 26.67
N ARG A 208 -4.15 23.93 25.46
CA ARG A 208 -3.61 24.37 24.15
C ARG A 208 -2.47 23.55 23.51
N ASN A 209 -2.83 22.86 22.43
CA ASN A 209 -2.24 23.16 21.11
C ASN A 209 -3.16 24.20 20.42
N PRO A 210 -2.75 24.95 19.36
CA PRO A 210 -1.60 24.71 18.47
C PRO A 210 -0.76 25.98 18.14
N ALA A 211 0.45 25.80 17.61
CA ALA A 211 1.13 26.86 16.86
C ALA A 211 1.94 26.29 15.69
N SER A 212 1.32 26.37 14.52
CA SER A 212 1.93 26.53 13.20
C SER A 212 3.24 27.32 13.25
N HIS A 213 4.29 26.80 12.63
CA HIS A 213 5.43 27.60 12.21
C HIS A 213 5.47 27.67 10.67
N PRO A 214 5.66 28.86 10.10
CA PRO A 214 5.42 29.19 8.70
C PRO A 214 6.49 28.61 7.76
N LYS A 215 6.08 28.41 6.51
CA LYS A 215 6.97 28.19 5.36
C LYS A 215 7.90 29.39 5.20
N GLU A 216 9.10 29.29 5.73
CA GLU A 216 10.16 30.27 5.48
C GLU A 216 10.84 29.92 4.15
N LYS A 217 10.68 30.82 3.17
CA LYS A 217 11.40 30.81 1.89
C LYS A 217 12.80 31.35 2.15
N THR A 218 13.76 30.47 2.44
CA THR A 218 15.17 30.85 2.65
C THR A 218 15.96 30.55 1.37
N PRO A 219 16.87 31.44 0.91
CA PRO A 219 17.43 31.41 -0.43
C PRO A 219 18.25 30.14 -0.66
N LEU A 220 18.11 29.59 -1.86
CA LEU A 220 18.78 28.38 -2.34
C LEU A 220 20.29 28.65 -2.48
N GLY A 221 21.00 28.58 -1.37
CA GLY A 221 22.43 28.34 -1.36
C GLY A 221 22.69 26.97 -1.96
N ARG A 222 23.67 26.89 -2.86
CA ARG A 222 24.02 25.66 -3.59
C ARG A 222 24.27 24.53 -2.58
N ILE A 223 23.50 23.45 -2.69
CA ILE A 223 23.58 22.29 -1.82
C ILE A 223 24.79 21.47 -2.25
N ASP A 224 25.69 21.14 -1.32
CA ASP A 224 26.81 20.24 -1.60
C ASP A 224 26.30 18.81 -1.79
N ILE A 225 26.44 18.28 -3.00
CA ILE A 225 25.97 16.94 -3.36
C ILE A 225 26.58 15.81 -2.50
N ASN A 226 27.82 15.99 -2.02
CA ASN A 226 28.56 14.99 -1.26
C ASN A 226 28.34 15.11 0.26
N ALA A 227 28.06 16.32 0.76
CA ALA A 227 27.87 16.57 2.18
C ALA A 227 26.40 16.67 2.61
N ALA A 228 25.46 16.93 1.69
CA ALA A 228 24.06 17.20 2.03
C ALA A 228 23.39 16.05 2.81
N THR A 229 22.60 16.42 3.79
CA THR A 229 21.73 15.50 4.52
C THR A 229 20.51 15.13 3.68
N GLU A 230 19.83 14.04 4.04
CA GLU A 230 18.61 13.61 3.33
C GLU A 230 17.56 14.72 3.33
N LYS A 231 17.40 15.43 4.45
CA LYS A 231 16.45 16.54 4.58
C LYS A 231 16.78 17.67 3.61
N GLU A 232 18.04 18.05 3.48
CA GLU A 232 18.49 19.08 2.54
C GLU A 232 18.25 18.66 1.09
N LEU A 233 18.55 17.41 0.73
CA LEU A 233 18.27 16.88 -0.60
C LEU A 233 16.77 16.90 -0.93
N THR A 234 15.91 16.62 0.05
CA THR A 234 14.45 16.66 -0.15
C THR A 234 13.87 18.07 -0.30
N THR A 235 14.63 19.12 -0.02
CA THR A 235 14.20 20.50 -0.29
C THR A 235 14.23 20.86 -1.78
N VAL A 236 14.96 20.09 -2.59
CA VAL A 236 15.07 20.31 -4.03
C VAL A 236 13.82 19.78 -4.75
N PRO A 237 13.14 20.61 -5.56
CA PRO A 237 11.99 20.18 -6.35
C PRO A 237 12.31 18.96 -7.22
N GLY A 238 11.52 17.89 -7.08
CA GLY A 238 11.72 16.65 -7.84
C GLY A 238 12.61 15.61 -7.15
N ILE A 239 13.17 15.92 -5.97
CA ILE A 239 13.92 14.98 -5.13
C ILE A 239 13.10 14.65 -3.88
N GLY A 240 12.53 13.45 -3.83
CA GLY A 240 11.89 12.90 -2.62
C GLY A 240 12.85 12.02 -1.82
N HIS A 241 12.43 11.55 -0.65
CA HIS A 241 13.21 10.68 0.25
C HIS A 241 13.92 9.51 -0.46
N VAL A 242 13.21 8.83 -1.37
CA VAL A 242 13.78 7.73 -2.16
C VAL A 242 14.93 8.19 -3.06
N MET A 243 14.79 9.38 -3.67
CA MET A 243 15.82 9.94 -4.54
C MET A 243 16.99 10.48 -3.73
N ALA A 244 16.71 11.14 -2.60
CA ALA A 244 17.73 11.58 -1.64
C ALA A 244 18.57 10.40 -1.13
N ALA A 245 17.94 9.30 -0.74
CA ALA A 245 18.64 8.08 -0.31
C ALA A 245 19.52 7.50 -1.43
N ARG A 246 19.07 7.53 -2.69
CA ARG A 246 19.87 7.07 -3.84
C ARG A 246 21.07 7.98 -4.11
N ILE A 247 20.90 9.29 -3.99
CA ILE A 247 21.99 10.25 -4.13
C ILE A 247 23.03 10.01 -3.03
N ILE A 248 22.59 9.84 -1.77
CA ILE A 248 23.50 9.54 -0.64
C ILE A 248 24.25 8.21 -0.88
N ALA A 249 23.55 7.17 -1.34
CA ALA A 249 24.16 5.86 -1.60
C ALA A 249 25.15 5.86 -2.78
N ALA A 250 24.99 6.77 -3.74
CA ALA A 250 25.88 6.89 -4.91
C ALA A 250 27.10 7.81 -4.67
N ARG A 251 27.26 8.34 -3.45
CA ARG A 251 28.45 9.11 -3.07
C ARG A 251 29.71 8.23 -3.06
N PRO A 252 30.89 8.80 -3.36
CA PRO A 252 31.14 10.20 -3.68
C PRO A 252 30.97 10.52 -5.18
N PHE A 253 30.48 11.72 -5.47
CA PHE A 253 30.41 12.29 -6.82
C PHE A 253 31.63 13.18 -7.09
N ARG A 254 32.15 13.14 -8.32
CA ARG A 254 33.27 14.00 -8.74
C ARG A 254 32.78 15.37 -9.21
N SER A 255 31.55 15.45 -9.70
CA SER A 255 30.89 16.69 -10.11
C SER A 255 29.37 16.55 -9.99
N ALA A 256 28.64 17.67 -9.94
CA ALA A 256 27.19 17.66 -9.96
C ALA A 256 26.59 16.96 -11.20
N ASP A 257 27.36 16.85 -12.28
CA ASP A 257 26.94 16.21 -13.54
C ASP A 257 26.88 14.68 -13.41
N ASP A 258 27.58 14.11 -12.42
CA ASP A 258 27.48 12.70 -12.07
C ASP A 258 26.11 12.30 -11.52
N LEU A 259 25.24 13.25 -11.17
CA LEU A 259 23.85 12.97 -10.79
C LEU A 259 23.10 12.22 -11.87
N LYS A 260 23.47 12.37 -13.15
CA LYS A 260 22.88 11.61 -14.26
C LYS A 260 23.12 10.10 -14.17
N ARG A 261 24.13 9.66 -13.41
CA ARG A 261 24.41 8.23 -13.18
C ARG A 261 23.46 7.61 -12.14
N VAL A 262 22.76 8.43 -11.37
CA VAL A 262 21.80 7.97 -10.36
C VAL A 262 20.52 7.51 -11.03
N SER A 263 20.18 6.24 -10.85
CA SER A 263 18.97 5.64 -11.42
C SER A 263 17.71 6.41 -11.01
N GLY A 264 17.02 6.99 -12.01
CA GLY A 264 15.84 7.83 -11.84
C GLY A 264 16.05 9.32 -12.08
N ILE A 265 17.30 9.77 -12.29
CA ILE A 265 17.68 11.13 -12.69
C ILE A 265 18.10 11.12 -14.18
N GLY A 266 17.13 11.24 -15.09
CA GLY A 266 17.40 11.45 -16.52
C GLY A 266 17.65 12.92 -16.86
N ASP A 267 18.05 13.23 -18.10
CA ASP A 267 18.44 14.58 -18.53
C ASP A 267 17.43 15.68 -18.19
N LYS A 268 16.13 15.38 -18.35
CA LYS A 268 15.04 16.32 -18.02
C LYS A 268 15.00 16.67 -16.52
N LYS A 269 15.17 15.69 -15.65
CA LYS A 269 15.17 15.90 -14.19
C LYS A 269 16.49 16.51 -13.74
N TYR A 270 17.60 16.07 -14.32
CA TYR A 270 18.90 16.67 -14.07
C TYR A 270 18.90 18.17 -14.37
N ALA A 271 18.33 18.61 -15.51
CA ALA A 271 18.23 20.02 -15.86
C ALA A 271 17.42 20.85 -14.82
N GLN A 272 16.42 20.23 -14.19
CA GLN A 272 15.60 20.87 -13.16
C GLN A 272 16.33 21.00 -11.82
N ILE A 273 17.14 20.01 -11.45
CA ILE A 273 17.78 19.96 -10.13
C ILE A 273 19.21 20.52 -10.13
N ARG A 274 19.90 20.55 -11.27
CA ARG A 274 21.29 21.01 -11.41
C ARG A 274 21.55 22.41 -10.83
N PRO A 275 20.64 23.41 -10.97
CA PRO A 275 20.85 24.74 -10.40
C PRO A 275 20.95 24.76 -8.86
N TYR A 276 20.46 23.71 -8.20
CA TYR A 276 20.39 23.60 -6.74
C TYR A 276 21.65 22.98 -6.13
N PHE A 277 22.53 22.38 -6.93
CA PHE A 277 23.73 21.68 -6.47
C PHE A 277 25.02 22.42 -6.82
N GLN A 278 25.97 22.43 -5.88
CA GLN A 278 27.34 22.91 -6.10
C GLN A 278 28.21 21.85 -6.79
#